data_AF-A0A2N0B2R0-F1
#
_entry.id   AF-A0A2N0B2R0-F1
#
_cell.length_a   1.000
_cell.length_b   1.000
_cell.length_c   1.000
_cell.angle_alpha   90.00
_cell.angle_beta   90.00
_cell.angle_gamma   90.00
#
_symmetry.space_group_name_H-M   'P 1'
#
loop_
_entity.id
_entity.type
_entity.pdbx_description
1 polymer ?
#
loop_
_entity_poly.entity_id
_entity_poly.type
_entity_poly.pdbx_seq_one_letter_code
_entity_poly.pdbx_strand_id
1 'polypeptide(L)'
;FNNEAATWQNFSLGKIGKIHYQFRTLHFNLNQAITYFNERKDEASFENELNELNHTLRNDTRFLIFSNSDEGVKIRSGYSENEQENDAIFDYFHKYFDPNYLNKDYLSGFIKAVLIDNPKYFSNNFEEIISKGVDLNNELQRVSNDSMRNSYTLLSELKIKVEELNKSGENIFTTHKNRITEFEREYKEKFDDILKNYEEKLRISGPAKYWEEMEIYYRKKGRNWRNLSFLIGGLTIAFISFAFFFYPTQWNPEEYTIQSVKGTLLLGIAISTFIYLLRISIKITLSNYHLSVDAKERFQLSHFFLSMAKEGVLEKEDRNLVLQSLFGRAESGLLQGDSGPTLPVDLSSLKSLLGK
;
A
#
# COMPACT_ATOMS: atom_id res chain seq x y z
N PHE A 1 8.78 97.20 0.56
CA PHE A 1 8.27 96.14 -0.34
C PHE A 1 9.28 95.70 -1.39
N ASN A 2 9.93 96.61 -2.13
CA ASN A 2 10.90 96.22 -3.18
C ASN A 2 12.06 95.34 -2.66
N ASN A 3 12.68 95.73 -1.53
CA ASN A 3 13.78 94.95 -0.93
C ASN A 3 13.33 93.56 -0.44
N GLU A 4 12.11 93.45 0.09
CA GLU A 4 11.56 92.15 0.54
C GLU A 4 11.21 91.26 -0.66
N ALA A 5 10.57 91.81 -1.69
CA ALA A 5 10.28 91.06 -2.92
C ALA A 5 11.57 90.52 -3.56
N ALA A 6 12.63 91.34 -3.63
CA ALA A 6 13.93 90.91 -4.14
C ALA A 6 14.58 89.84 -3.25
N THR A 7 14.50 89.97 -1.92
CA THR A 7 15.12 89.01 -0.99
C THR A 7 14.45 87.64 -1.06
N TRP A 8 13.12 87.60 -1.18
CA TRP A 8 12.35 86.36 -1.29
C TRP A 8 12.34 85.76 -2.71
N GLN A 9 12.85 86.47 -3.72
CA GLN A 9 12.81 86.02 -5.12
C GLN A 9 13.47 84.65 -5.35
N ASN A 10 14.53 84.35 -4.60
CA ASN A 10 15.26 83.09 -4.71
C ASN A 10 14.60 81.92 -3.93
N PHE A 11 13.48 82.19 -3.25
CA PHE A 11 12.77 81.24 -2.39
C PHE A 11 11.37 80.97 -2.94
N SER A 12 11.27 80.50 -4.18
CA SER A 12 10.03 80.48 -4.97
C SER A 12 9.22 79.18 -4.87
N LEU A 13 9.73 78.14 -4.19
CA LEU A 13 9.08 76.84 -4.11
C LEU A 13 8.14 76.73 -2.90
N GLY A 14 7.00 76.06 -3.11
CA GLY A 14 6.02 75.74 -2.06
C GLY A 14 5.35 76.98 -1.44
N LYS A 15 4.88 76.82 -0.20
CA LYS A 15 4.24 77.87 0.60
C LYS A 15 5.21 79.01 0.91
N ILE A 16 6.52 78.76 1.00
CA ILE A 16 7.54 79.81 1.13
C ILE A 16 7.54 80.73 -0.09
N GLY A 17 7.36 80.18 -1.31
CA GLY A 17 7.21 80.97 -2.54
C GLY A 17 6.05 81.96 -2.53
N LYS A 18 5.01 81.70 -1.75
CA LYS A 18 3.87 82.62 -1.61
C LYS A 18 4.24 83.90 -0.84
N ILE A 19 5.29 83.88 -0.02
CA ILE A 19 5.83 85.07 0.64
C ILE A 19 6.38 86.06 -0.40
N HIS A 20 7.18 85.57 -1.36
CA HIS A 20 7.66 86.38 -2.49
C HIS A 20 6.49 86.96 -3.29
N TYR A 21 5.51 86.11 -3.62
CA TYR A 21 4.31 86.53 -4.36
C TYR A 21 3.56 87.65 -3.64
N GLN A 22 3.39 87.55 -2.32
CA GLN A 22 2.71 88.57 -1.53
C GLN A 22 3.43 89.92 -1.57
N PHE A 23 4.75 89.94 -1.33
CA PHE A 23 5.53 91.18 -1.40
C PHE A 23 5.57 91.78 -2.79
N ARG A 24 5.61 90.94 -3.84
CA ARG A 24 5.55 91.38 -5.24
C ARG A 24 4.19 92.00 -5.58
N THR A 25 3.09 91.41 -5.16
CA THR A 25 1.73 91.91 -5.39
C THR A 25 1.51 93.23 -4.68
N LEU A 26 1.91 93.34 -3.40
CA LEU A 26 1.85 94.61 -2.66
C LEU A 26 2.67 95.72 -3.34
N HIS A 27 3.86 95.38 -3.83
CA HIS A 27 4.69 96.33 -4.57
C HIS A 27 4.04 96.75 -5.90
N PHE A 28 3.48 95.80 -6.66
CA PHE A 28 2.81 96.08 -7.92
C PHE A 28 1.58 96.97 -7.73
N ASN A 29 0.70 96.62 -6.80
CA ASN A 29 -0.52 97.38 -6.50
C ASN A 29 -0.20 98.81 -6.05
N LEU A 30 0.83 98.99 -5.21
CA LEU A 30 1.30 100.32 -4.80
C LEU A 30 1.80 101.15 -5.99
N ASN A 31 2.58 100.56 -6.89
CA ASN A 31 3.08 101.26 -8.07
C ASN A 31 1.98 101.59 -9.09
N GLN A 32 0.98 100.72 -9.24
CA GLN A 32 -0.19 100.98 -10.07
C GLN A 32 -0.99 102.15 -9.50
N ALA A 33 -1.22 102.18 -8.18
CA ALA A 33 -1.92 103.28 -7.53
C ALA A 33 -1.21 104.61 -7.72
N ILE A 34 0.12 104.64 -7.54
CA ILE A 34 0.96 105.81 -7.79
C ILE A 34 0.87 106.26 -9.26
N THR A 35 0.89 105.31 -10.20
CA THR A 35 0.80 105.60 -11.64
C THR A 35 -0.56 106.20 -12.01
N TYR A 36 -1.66 105.58 -11.58
CA TYR A 36 -3.01 106.06 -11.87
C TYR A 36 -3.29 107.43 -11.25
N PHE A 37 -2.82 107.66 -10.02
CA PHE A 37 -2.90 108.97 -9.40
C PHE A 37 -2.11 110.01 -10.20
N ASN A 38 -0.91 109.68 -10.68
CA ASN A 38 -0.11 110.60 -11.47
C ASN A 38 -0.75 110.95 -12.82
N GLU A 39 -1.46 110.03 -13.45
CA GLU A 39 -2.15 110.22 -14.73
C GLU A 39 -3.47 110.99 -14.60
N ARG A 40 -4.30 110.66 -13.60
CA ARG A 40 -5.68 111.16 -13.49
C ARG A 40 -5.89 112.24 -12.44
N LYS A 41 -4.96 112.38 -11.48
CA LYS A 41 -5.04 113.30 -10.33
C LYS A 41 -6.34 113.12 -9.51
N ASP A 42 -6.90 111.92 -9.49
CA ASP A 42 -8.09 111.57 -8.73
C ASP A 42 -7.71 111.07 -7.33
N GLU A 43 -7.85 111.95 -6.34
CA GLU A 43 -7.53 111.67 -4.93
C GLU A 43 -8.47 110.61 -4.32
N ALA A 44 -9.75 110.59 -4.69
CA ALA A 44 -10.72 109.67 -4.11
C ALA A 44 -10.43 108.22 -4.53
N SER A 45 -10.07 108.01 -5.80
CA SER A 45 -9.65 106.70 -6.31
C SER A 45 -8.34 106.23 -5.66
N PHE A 46 -7.36 107.12 -5.48
CA PHE A 46 -6.08 106.78 -4.84
C PHE A 46 -6.24 106.40 -3.37
N GLU A 47 -7.06 107.14 -2.61
CA GLU A 47 -7.39 106.80 -1.22
C GLU A 47 -8.09 105.44 -1.11
N ASN A 48 -8.98 105.10 -2.04
CA ASN A 48 -9.59 103.77 -2.08
C ASN A 48 -8.54 102.66 -2.30
N GLU A 49 -7.61 102.83 -3.24
CA GLU A 49 -6.53 101.85 -3.49
C GLU A 49 -5.57 101.71 -2.29
N LEU A 50 -5.25 102.82 -1.61
CA LEU A 50 -4.46 102.79 -0.38
C LEU A 50 -5.20 102.09 0.77
N ASN A 51 -6.52 102.29 0.88
CA ASN A 51 -7.34 101.59 1.86
C ASN A 51 -7.41 100.08 1.59
N GLU A 52 -7.50 99.67 0.33
CA GLU A 52 -7.44 98.25 -0.09
C GLU A 52 -6.06 97.63 0.21
N LEU A 53 -4.97 98.36 -0.03
CA LEU A 53 -3.62 97.94 0.35
C LEU A 53 -3.47 97.79 1.87
N ASN A 54 -3.96 98.76 2.64
CA ASN A 54 -3.95 98.72 4.10
C ASN A 54 -4.83 97.57 4.64
N HIS A 55 -5.98 97.31 4.02
CA HIS A 55 -6.82 96.16 4.34
C HIS A 55 -6.08 94.84 4.11
N THR A 56 -5.39 94.71 2.97
CA THR A 56 -4.58 93.52 2.63
C THR A 56 -3.46 93.31 3.66
N LEU A 57 -2.74 94.38 4.03
CA LEU A 57 -1.67 94.32 5.04
C LEU A 57 -2.17 93.93 6.44
N ARG A 58 -3.43 94.25 6.77
CA ARG A 58 -4.02 93.95 8.08
C ARG A 58 -4.63 92.55 8.15
N ASN A 59 -5.18 92.06 7.03
CA ASN A 59 -6.02 90.86 7.03
C ASN A 59 -5.34 89.62 6.40
N ASP A 60 -4.33 89.80 5.54
CA ASP A 60 -3.57 88.69 4.93
C ASP A 60 -2.10 88.70 5.41
N THR A 61 -1.93 88.43 6.71
CA THR A 61 -0.63 88.46 7.39
C THR A 61 0.14 87.15 7.30
N ARG A 62 -0.52 86.04 6.89
CA ARG A 62 0.08 84.70 6.87
C ARG A 62 1.34 84.63 6.01
N PHE A 63 1.36 85.33 4.87
CA PHE A 63 2.52 85.34 3.97
C PHE A 63 3.35 86.62 4.09
N LEU A 64 3.11 87.45 5.11
CA LEU A 64 3.81 88.70 5.36
C LEU A 64 5.00 88.50 6.31
N ILE A 65 5.98 87.69 5.90
CA ILE A 65 7.17 87.39 6.70
C ILE A 65 8.34 88.25 6.24
N PHE A 66 8.73 89.23 7.06
CA PHE A 66 9.88 90.07 6.77
C PHE A 66 11.17 89.25 6.84
N SER A 67 12.03 89.38 5.83
CA SER A 67 13.27 88.60 5.69
C SER A 67 14.27 88.75 6.84
N ASN A 68 14.19 89.88 7.57
CA ASN A 68 15.04 90.19 8.73
C ASN A 68 14.43 89.81 10.09
N SER A 69 13.19 89.30 10.11
CA SER A 69 12.60 88.75 11.34
C SER A 69 13.29 87.44 11.73
N ASP A 70 13.24 87.05 13.01
CA ASP A 70 13.78 85.77 13.47
C ASP A 70 13.20 84.59 12.68
N GLU A 71 11.89 84.59 12.47
CA GLU A 71 11.18 83.63 11.63
C GLU A 71 11.66 83.67 10.17
N GLY A 72 11.77 84.86 9.57
CA GLY A 72 12.23 85.02 8.18
C GLY A 72 13.68 84.57 7.96
N VAL A 73 14.57 84.77 8.94
CA VAL A 73 15.94 84.26 8.88
C VAL A 73 15.95 82.74 8.99
N LYS A 74 15.18 82.17 9.92
CA LYS A 74 15.10 80.71 10.13
C LYS A 74 14.49 79.99 8.93
N ILE A 75 13.37 80.47 8.39
CA ILE A 75 12.73 79.91 7.19
C ILE A 75 13.70 79.90 6.00
N ARG A 76 14.41 81.02 5.76
CA ARG A 76 15.40 81.09 4.67
C ARG A 76 16.58 80.15 4.88
N SER A 77 17.04 80.00 6.12
CA SER A 77 18.15 79.08 6.43
C SER A 77 17.80 77.62 6.22
N GLY A 78 16.51 77.25 6.32
CA GLY A 78 16.03 75.89 6.12
C GLY A 78 15.57 75.57 4.70
N TYR A 79 15.53 76.55 3.80
CA TYR A 79 15.00 76.39 2.45
C TYR A 79 15.66 75.23 1.68
N SER A 80 14.84 74.49 0.95
CA SER A 80 15.23 73.30 0.18
C SER A 80 14.81 73.43 -1.29
N GLU A 81 15.39 72.59 -2.15
CA GLU A 81 14.94 72.44 -3.55
C GLU A 81 13.66 71.59 -3.66
N ASN A 82 13.21 70.94 -2.58
CA ASN A 82 11.97 70.16 -2.55
C ASN A 82 10.79 71.01 -2.06
N GLU A 83 9.72 71.08 -2.86
CA GLU A 83 8.50 71.83 -2.56
C GLU A 83 7.82 71.40 -1.25
N GLN A 84 7.74 70.09 -1.01
CA GLN A 84 7.05 69.52 0.15
C GLN A 84 7.83 69.75 1.45
N GLU A 85 9.17 69.78 1.37
CA GLU A 85 10.01 70.18 2.50
C GLU A 85 9.79 71.65 2.87
N ASN A 86 9.71 72.53 1.86
CA ASN A 86 9.45 73.96 2.06
C ASN A 86 8.06 74.21 2.65
N ASP A 87 7.05 73.46 2.21
CA ASP A 87 5.70 73.49 2.79
C ASP A 87 5.72 73.13 4.27
N ALA A 88 6.44 72.06 4.64
CA ALA A 88 6.57 71.63 6.02
C ALA A 88 7.32 72.63 6.90
N ILE A 89 8.38 73.26 6.37
CA ILE A 89 9.12 74.32 7.06
C ILE A 89 8.21 75.51 7.33
N PHE A 90 7.45 75.94 6.32
CA PHE A 90 6.49 77.02 6.45
C PHE A 90 5.42 76.68 7.49
N ASP A 91 4.83 75.49 7.41
CA ASP A 91 3.76 75.04 8.32
C ASP A 91 4.25 74.99 9.78
N TYR A 92 5.48 74.51 10.03
CA TYR A 92 6.08 74.47 11.36
C TYR A 92 6.14 75.84 12.03
N PHE A 93 6.69 76.86 11.34
CA PHE A 93 6.79 78.21 11.90
C PHE A 93 5.42 78.88 12.10
N HIS A 94 4.41 78.44 11.33
CA HIS A 94 3.01 78.82 11.51
C HIS A 94 2.26 77.98 12.56
N LYS A 95 2.95 77.10 13.28
CA LYS A 95 2.37 76.18 14.29
C LYS A 95 1.24 75.31 13.71
N TYR A 96 1.35 74.97 12.44
CA TYR A 96 0.43 74.11 11.72
C TYR A 96 1.15 72.81 11.32
N PHE A 97 0.41 71.73 11.25
CA PHE A 97 0.88 70.45 10.73
C PHE A 97 -0.25 69.87 9.90
N ASP A 98 0.02 69.54 8.65
CA ASP A 98 -0.98 68.99 7.73
C ASP A 98 -0.81 67.48 7.58
N PRO A 99 -1.66 66.66 8.24
CA PRO A 99 -1.54 65.21 8.16
C PRO A 99 -1.80 64.66 6.75
N ASN A 100 -2.49 65.42 5.89
CA ASN A 100 -2.84 64.97 4.54
C ASN A 100 -1.63 64.98 3.59
N TYR A 101 -0.59 65.76 3.90
CA TYR A 101 0.67 65.82 3.15
C TYR A 101 1.77 64.95 3.75
N LEU A 102 1.44 64.06 4.71
CA LEU A 102 2.43 63.26 5.42
C LEU A 102 3.10 62.24 4.48
N ASN A 103 4.29 62.60 4.04
CA ASN A 103 5.20 61.75 3.29
C ASN A 103 6.64 61.97 3.77
N LYS A 104 7.59 61.24 3.18
CA LYS A 104 9.00 61.29 3.57
C LYS A 104 9.57 62.72 3.51
N ASP A 105 9.23 63.47 2.48
CA ASP A 105 9.78 64.80 2.21
C ASP A 105 9.14 65.85 3.13
N TYR A 106 7.82 65.82 3.33
CA TYR A 106 7.14 66.68 4.29
C TYR A 106 7.67 66.46 5.73
N LEU A 107 7.86 65.20 6.14
CA LEU A 107 8.43 64.89 7.45
C LEU A 107 9.88 65.38 7.57
N SER A 108 10.69 65.21 6.51
CA SER A 108 12.06 65.73 6.43
C SER A 108 12.11 67.25 6.64
N GLY A 109 11.26 68.01 5.95
CA GLY A 109 11.16 69.46 6.10
C GLY A 109 10.74 69.88 7.51
N PHE A 110 9.78 69.19 8.12
CA PHE A 110 9.34 69.47 9.48
C PHE A 110 10.47 69.23 10.50
N ILE A 111 11.25 68.16 10.35
CA ILE A 111 12.42 67.87 11.18
C ILE A 111 13.50 68.95 11.00
N LYS A 112 13.78 69.39 9.76
CA LYS A 112 14.72 70.50 9.49
C LYS A 112 14.30 71.78 10.21
N ALA A 113 13.00 72.10 10.21
CA ALA A 113 12.48 73.28 10.88
C ALA A 113 12.65 73.19 12.41
N VAL A 114 12.37 72.04 13.02
CA VAL A 114 12.60 71.79 14.45
C VAL A 114 14.09 71.93 14.81
N LEU A 115 15.00 71.41 13.97
CA LEU A 115 16.45 71.51 14.17
C LEU A 115 16.92 72.97 14.18
N ILE A 116 16.41 73.79 13.26
CA ILE A 116 16.76 75.21 13.14
C ILE A 116 16.20 76.03 14.31
N ASP A 117 14.97 75.75 14.74
CA ASP A 117 14.34 76.51 15.82
C ASP A 117 14.82 76.08 17.21
N ASN A 118 15.11 74.79 17.41
CA ASN A 118 15.47 74.22 18.71
C ASN A 118 16.65 73.23 18.63
N PRO A 119 17.87 73.69 18.30
CA PRO A 119 19.03 72.83 18.09
C PRO A 119 19.43 72.03 19.34
N LYS A 120 19.08 72.52 20.54
CA LYS A 120 19.32 71.85 21.84
C LYS A 120 18.67 70.47 21.98
N TYR A 121 17.62 70.17 21.21
CA TYR A 121 16.99 68.83 21.24
C TYR A 121 17.85 67.76 20.56
N PHE A 122 18.89 68.15 19.81
CA PHE A 122 19.68 67.24 18.98
C PHE A 122 21.18 67.26 19.28
N SER A 123 21.65 68.08 20.23
CA SER A 123 23.07 68.13 20.57
C SER A 123 23.48 66.91 21.42
N ASN A 124 24.37 66.10 20.84
CA ASN A 124 25.30 65.10 21.42
C ASN A 124 24.88 63.63 21.51
N ASN A 125 23.59 63.26 21.57
CA ASN A 125 23.18 61.84 21.69
C ASN A 125 22.43 61.28 20.46
N PHE A 126 22.10 62.11 19.48
CA PHE A 126 21.28 61.68 18.35
C PHE A 126 22.03 60.78 17.37
N GLU A 127 23.30 61.08 17.08
CA GLU A 127 24.16 60.24 16.23
C GLU A 127 24.37 58.84 16.84
N GLU A 128 24.53 58.76 18.17
CA GLU A 128 24.67 57.48 18.88
C GLU A 128 23.38 56.63 18.77
N ILE A 129 22.21 57.26 18.87
CA ILE A 129 20.91 56.57 18.71
C ILE A 129 20.74 56.08 17.27
N ILE A 130 21.09 56.89 16.27
CA ILE A 130 21.04 56.48 14.85
C ILE A 130 22.02 55.33 14.58
N SER A 131 23.25 55.40 15.08
CA SER A 131 24.24 54.32 14.96
C SER A 131 23.73 53.01 15.59
N LYS A 132 23.21 53.07 16.83
CA LYS A 132 22.62 51.91 17.50
C LYS A 132 21.42 51.35 16.74
N GLY A 133 20.58 52.21 16.18
CA GLY A 133 19.43 51.79 15.35
C GLY A 133 19.86 51.07 14.08
N VAL A 134 20.92 51.55 13.42
CA VAL A 134 21.52 50.91 12.24
C VAL A 134 22.14 49.57 12.60
N ASP A 135 22.91 49.50 13.69
CA ASP A 135 23.53 48.25 14.16
C ASP A 135 22.48 47.19 14.52
N LEU A 136 21.43 47.58 15.26
CA LEU A 136 20.33 46.69 15.62
C LEU A 136 19.57 46.19 14.38
N ASN A 137 19.36 47.07 13.39
CA ASN A 137 18.73 46.69 12.13
C ASN A 137 19.60 45.70 11.33
N ASN A 138 20.91 45.91 11.29
CA ASN A 138 21.84 44.99 10.63
C ASN A 138 21.87 43.63 11.34
N GLU A 139 21.86 43.61 12.68
CA GLU A 139 21.79 42.38 13.46
C GLU A 139 20.46 41.64 13.24
N LEU A 140 19.34 42.35 13.25
CA LEU A 140 18.02 41.80 12.93
C LEU A 140 17.97 41.19 11.53
N GLN A 141 18.54 41.86 10.53
CA GLN A 141 18.62 41.33 9.17
C GLN A 141 19.48 40.06 9.12
N ARG A 142 20.62 40.04 9.82
CA ARG A 142 21.48 38.85 9.91
C ARG A 142 20.75 37.68 10.54
N VAL A 143 20.14 37.88 11.72
CA VAL A 143 19.40 36.83 12.44
C VAL A 143 18.22 36.33 11.61
N SER A 144 17.48 37.24 10.96
CA SER A 144 16.38 36.88 10.07
C SER A 144 16.87 36.03 8.89
N ASN A 145 17.96 36.41 8.24
CA ASN A 145 18.53 35.67 7.12
C ASN A 145 19.06 34.30 7.53
N ASP A 146 19.76 34.20 8.66
CA ASP A 146 20.27 32.95 9.22
C ASP A 146 19.12 32.01 9.61
N SER A 147 18.08 32.54 10.27
CA SER A 147 16.87 31.79 10.60
C SER A 147 16.15 31.28 9.35
N MET A 148 16.05 32.11 8.32
CA MET A 148 15.44 31.74 7.05
C MET A 148 16.25 30.65 6.34
N ARG A 149 17.59 30.77 6.33
CA ARG A 149 18.49 29.75 5.79
C ARG A 149 18.34 28.42 6.53
N ASN A 150 18.36 28.44 7.86
CA ASN A 150 18.16 27.23 8.67
C ASN A 150 16.77 26.60 8.45
N SER A 151 15.75 27.42 8.25
CA SER A 151 14.40 26.93 7.93
C SER A 151 14.39 26.21 6.58
N TYR A 152 15.05 26.77 5.56
CA TYR A 152 15.17 26.12 4.26
C TYR A 152 15.98 24.83 4.31
N THR A 153 17.08 24.78 5.07
CA THR A 153 17.86 23.54 5.22
C THR A 153 17.03 22.46 5.91
N LEU A 154 16.35 22.79 7.01
CA LEU A 154 15.48 21.84 7.72
C LEU A 154 14.36 21.31 6.81
N LEU A 155 13.71 22.18 6.04
CA LEU A 155 12.68 21.77 5.07
C LEU A 155 13.23 20.84 3.99
N SER A 156 14.45 21.11 3.51
CA SER A 156 15.10 20.25 2.51
C SER A 156 15.45 18.87 3.07
N GLU A 157 15.97 18.81 4.30
CA GLU A 157 16.27 17.55 4.99
C GLU A 157 15.00 16.74 5.27
N LEU A 158 13.93 17.41 5.73
CA LEU A 158 12.63 16.78 5.93
C LEU A 158 12.08 16.21 4.62
N LYS A 159 12.18 16.96 3.52
CA LYS A 159 11.73 16.49 2.20
C LYS A 159 12.48 15.23 1.77
N ILE A 160 13.82 15.22 1.89
CA ILE A 160 14.65 14.06 1.56
C ILE A 160 14.23 12.86 2.43
N LYS A 161 14.05 13.07 3.74
CA LYS A 161 13.68 11.99 4.67
C LYS A 161 12.28 11.43 4.39
N VAL A 162 11.33 12.29 3.98
CA VAL A 162 9.99 11.85 3.55
C VAL A 162 10.06 11.04 2.25
N GLU A 163 10.87 11.46 1.28
CA GLU A 163 11.08 10.70 0.04
C GLU A 163 11.75 9.34 0.31
N GLU A 164 12.72 9.28 1.21
CA GLU A 164 13.34 8.02 1.65
C GLU A 164 12.36 7.10 2.36
N LEU A 165 11.54 7.63 3.28
CA LEU A 165 10.49 6.87 3.96
C LEU A 165 9.44 6.34 2.98
N ASN A 166 9.03 7.14 2.00
CA ASN A 166 8.09 6.70 0.97
C ASN A 166 8.69 5.59 0.11
N LYS A 167 9.93 5.75 -0.38
CA LYS A 167 10.63 4.70 -1.14
C LYS A 167 10.81 3.43 -0.32
N SER A 168 11.17 3.56 0.96
CA SER A 168 11.30 2.42 1.87
C SER A 168 9.96 1.72 2.08
N GLY A 169 8.89 2.47 2.33
CA GLY A 169 7.54 1.95 2.49
C GLY A 169 7.04 1.23 1.24
N GLU A 170 7.28 1.78 0.05
CA GLU A 170 6.90 1.16 -1.23
C GLU A 170 7.71 -0.10 -1.51
N ASN A 171 9.02 -0.11 -1.21
CA ASN A 171 9.85 -1.31 -1.29
C ASN A 171 9.40 -2.41 -0.32
N ILE A 172 9.05 -2.05 0.92
CA ILE A 172 8.52 -2.98 1.92
C ILE A 172 7.19 -3.54 1.44
N PHE A 173 6.28 -2.68 1.00
CA PHE A 173 4.95 -3.09 0.52
C PHE A 173 5.04 -4.02 -0.70
N THR A 174 5.86 -3.67 -1.70
CA THR A 174 6.08 -4.51 -2.89
C THR A 174 6.73 -5.85 -2.55
N THR A 175 7.73 -5.85 -1.65
CA THR A 175 8.36 -7.08 -1.16
C THR A 175 7.35 -7.98 -0.44
N HIS A 176 6.55 -7.42 0.47
CA HIS A 176 5.52 -8.18 1.17
C HIS A 176 4.43 -8.68 0.23
N LYS A 177 3.98 -7.86 -0.72
CA LYS A 177 3.00 -8.26 -1.73
C LYS A 177 3.51 -9.44 -2.56
N ASN A 178 4.74 -9.36 -3.06
CA ASN A 178 5.35 -10.44 -3.83
C ASN A 178 5.48 -11.72 -3.00
N ARG A 179 5.92 -11.61 -1.74
CA ARG A 179 6.00 -12.75 -0.81
C ARG A 179 4.64 -13.40 -0.57
N ILE A 180 3.57 -12.61 -0.40
CA ILE A 180 2.21 -13.12 -0.18
C ILE A 180 1.71 -13.82 -1.44
N THR A 181 1.87 -13.20 -2.62
CA THR A 181 1.45 -13.81 -3.89
C THR A 181 2.22 -15.10 -4.19
N GLU A 182 3.52 -15.13 -3.92
CA GLU A 182 4.33 -16.34 -4.06
C GLU A 182 3.92 -17.42 -3.07
N PHE A 183 3.68 -17.05 -1.81
CA PHE A 183 3.16 -17.95 -0.78
C PHE A 183 1.79 -18.52 -1.16
N GLU A 184 0.84 -17.69 -1.61
CA GLU A 184 -0.48 -18.15 -2.05
C GLU A 184 -0.37 -19.13 -3.22
N ARG A 185 0.47 -18.83 -4.22
CA ARG A 185 0.68 -19.71 -5.35
C ARG A 185 1.29 -21.05 -4.93
N GLU A 186 2.36 -21.02 -4.15
CA GLU A 186 3.07 -22.22 -3.68
C GLU A 186 2.15 -23.11 -2.82
N TYR A 187 1.40 -22.51 -1.90
CA TYR A 187 0.52 -23.28 -1.02
C TYR A 187 -0.72 -23.80 -1.72
N LYS A 188 -1.25 -23.08 -2.72
CA LYS A 188 -2.33 -23.58 -3.56
C LYS A 188 -1.88 -24.80 -4.36
N GLU A 189 -0.72 -24.73 -5.02
CA GLU A 189 -0.14 -25.86 -5.75
C GLU A 189 0.09 -27.07 -4.84
N LYS A 190 0.67 -26.87 -3.65
CA LYS A 190 0.85 -27.95 -2.66
C LYS A 190 -0.46 -28.51 -2.15
N PHE A 191 -1.46 -27.67 -1.90
CA PHE A 191 -2.76 -28.10 -1.42
C PHE A 191 -3.49 -28.93 -2.47
N ASP A 192 -3.47 -28.50 -3.74
CA ASP A 192 -4.07 -29.23 -4.85
C ASP A 192 -3.39 -30.61 -5.04
N ASP A 193 -2.06 -30.69 -4.91
CA ASP A 193 -1.33 -31.95 -4.96
C ASP A 193 -1.67 -32.89 -3.78
N ILE A 194 -1.75 -32.35 -2.57
CA ILE A 194 -2.19 -33.11 -1.38
C ILE A 194 -3.62 -33.62 -1.56
N LEU A 195 -4.54 -32.79 -2.04
CA LEU A 195 -5.93 -33.15 -2.27
C LEU A 195 -6.02 -34.31 -3.29
N LYS A 196 -5.32 -34.18 -4.42
CA LYS A 196 -5.26 -35.22 -5.46
C LYS A 196 -4.70 -36.54 -4.92
N ASN A 197 -3.59 -36.49 -4.18
CA ASN A 197 -2.99 -37.67 -3.56
C ASN A 197 -3.91 -38.31 -2.51
N TYR A 198 -4.66 -37.49 -1.77
CA TYR A 198 -5.63 -37.95 -0.78
C TYR A 198 -6.85 -38.63 -1.43
N GLU A 199 -7.40 -38.05 -2.49
CA GLU A 199 -8.50 -38.64 -3.27
C GLU A 199 -8.07 -39.98 -3.89
N GLU A 200 -6.87 -40.06 -4.47
CA GLU A 200 -6.32 -41.29 -5.04
C GLU A 200 -6.10 -42.36 -3.95
N LYS A 201 -5.62 -41.95 -2.77
CA LYS A 201 -5.54 -42.82 -1.59
C LYS A 201 -6.92 -43.32 -1.16
N LEU A 202 -7.93 -42.46 -1.09
CA LEU A 202 -9.28 -42.84 -0.69
C LEU A 202 -9.85 -43.90 -1.65
N ARG A 203 -9.68 -43.68 -2.97
CA ARG A 203 -10.15 -44.57 -4.03
C ARG A 203 -9.58 -45.98 -3.96
N ILE A 204 -8.32 -46.15 -3.56
CA ILE A 204 -7.64 -47.45 -3.51
C ILE A 204 -7.68 -48.09 -2.11
N SER A 205 -7.77 -47.30 -1.05
CA SER A 205 -7.77 -47.80 0.34
C SER A 205 -8.95 -48.73 0.65
N GLY A 206 -10.15 -48.41 0.16
CA GLY A 206 -11.33 -49.27 0.30
C GLY A 206 -11.14 -50.65 -0.35
N PRO A 207 -10.81 -50.72 -1.65
CA PRO A 207 -10.47 -51.97 -2.33
C PRO A 207 -9.30 -52.74 -1.70
N ALA A 208 -8.23 -52.06 -1.27
CA ALA A 208 -7.10 -52.70 -0.60
C ALA A 208 -7.56 -53.42 0.67
N LYS A 209 -8.33 -52.76 1.52
CA LYS A 209 -8.90 -53.35 2.73
C LYS A 209 -9.81 -54.54 2.43
N TYR A 210 -10.63 -54.45 1.39
CA TYR A 210 -11.45 -55.58 0.94
C TYR A 210 -10.58 -56.80 0.56
N TRP A 211 -9.49 -56.62 -0.18
CA TRP A 211 -8.60 -57.73 -0.54
C TRP A 211 -7.88 -58.34 0.65
N GLU A 212 -7.50 -57.54 1.66
CA GLU A 212 -6.99 -58.04 2.94
C GLU A 212 -8.04 -58.92 3.65
N GLU A 213 -9.28 -58.45 3.75
CA GLU A 213 -10.38 -59.22 4.34
C GLU A 213 -10.65 -60.54 3.58
N MET A 214 -10.57 -60.51 2.24
CA MET A 214 -10.72 -61.70 1.40
C MET A 214 -9.56 -62.69 1.53
N GLU A 215 -8.31 -62.23 1.69
CA GLU A 215 -7.15 -63.09 1.98
C GLU A 215 -7.41 -63.89 3.26
N ILE A 216 -7.79 -63.20 4.33
CA ILE A 216 -8.07 -63.80 5.64
C ILE A 216 -9.22 -64.81 5.52
N TYR A 217 -10.31 -64.44 4.83
CA TYR A 217 -11.48 -65.29 4.65
C TYR A 217 -11.13 -66.59 3.90
N TYR A 218 -10.50 -66.50 2.74
CA TYR A 218 -10.16 -67.68 1.93
C TYR A 218 -9.11 -68.54 2.59
N ARG A 219 -8.14 -67.94 3.29
CA ARG A 219 -7.12 -68.68 4.05
C ARG A 219 -7.74 -69.49 5.18
N LYS A 220 -8.72 -68.92 5.90
CA LYS A 220 -9.47 -69.63 6.94
C LYS A 220 -10.31 -70.77 6.35
N LYS A 221 -11.01 -70.53 5.24
CA LYS A 221 -11.80 -71.55 4.55
C LYS A 221 -10.93 -72.69 4.01
N GLY A 222 -9.79 -72.37 3.40
CA GLY A 222 -8.79 -73.35 2.95
C GLY A 222 -8.23 -74.19 4.11
N ARG A 223 -7.99 -73.58 5.27
CA ARG A 223 -7.57 -74.31 6.48
C ARG A 223 -8.63 -75.31 6.96
N ASN A 224 -9.91 -74.92 6.94
CA ASN A 224 -11.00 -75.81 7.33
C ASN A 224 -11.12 -77.01 6.37
N TRP A 225 -11.07 -76.76 5.05
CA TRP A 225 -11.10 -77.84 4.04
C TRP A 225 -9.86 -78.74 4.09
N ARG A 226 -8.70 -78.19 4.43
CA ARG A 226 -7.47 -78.97 4.67
C ARG A 226 -7.66 -79.93 5.85
N ASN A 227 -8.19 -79.43 6.96
CA ASN A 227 -8.43 -80.26 8.14
C ASN A 227 -9.47 -81.36 7.83
N LEU A 228 -10.52 -81.03 7.06
CA LEU A 228 -11.49 -82.02 6.57
C LEU A 228 -10.85 -83.06 5.63
N SER A 229 -9.93 -82.63 4.75
CA SER A 229 -9.18 -83.53 3.87
C SER A 229 -8.33 -84.52 4.67
N PHE A 230 -7.65 -84.06 5.74
CA PHE A 230 -6.92 -84.94 6.65
C PHE A 230 -7.84 -85.93 7.38
N LEU A 231 -9.02 -85.48 7.81
CA LEU A 231 -10.01 -86.36 8.43
C LEU A 231 -10.50 -87.44 7.46
N ILE A 232 -10.87 -87.06 6.22
CA ILE A 232 -11.28 -88.00 5.18
C ILE A 232 -10.13 -88.96 4.85
N GLY A 233 -8.91 -88.46 4.70
CA GLY A 233 -7.73 -89.30 4.43
C GLY A 233 -7.48 -90.31 5.55
N GLY A 234 -7.58 -89.88 6.82
CA GLY A 234 -7.48 -90.76 7.98
C GLY A 234 -8.58 -91.82 8.01
N LEU A 235 -9.84 -91.44 7.72
CA LEU A 235 -10.95 -92.39 7.61
C LEU A 235 -10.75 -93.39 6.47
N THR A 236 -10.23 -92.95 5.31
CA THR A 236 -9.93 -93.84 4.18
C THR A 236 -8.88 -94.88 4.57
N ILE A 237 -7.79 -94.47 5.23
CA ILE A 237 -6.74 -95.38 5.70
C ILE A 237 -7.32 -96.35 6.73
N ALA A 238 -8.06 -95.85 7.73
CA ALA A 238 -8.69 -96.67 8.75
C ALA A 238 -9.68 -97.68 8.15
N PHE A 239 -10.49 -97.27 7.16
CA PHE A 239 -11.43 -98.15 6.45
C PHE A 239 -10.71 -99.24 5.67
N ILE A 240 -9.64 -98.90 4.94
CA ILE A 240 -8.82 -99.88 4.21
C ILE A 240 -8.16 -100.86 5.18
N SER A 241 -7.56 -100.38 6.27
CA SER A 241 -6.96 -101.24 7.30
C SER A 241 -7.99 -102.15 7.95
N PHE A 242 -9.17 -101.63 8.29
CA PHE A 242 -10.25 -102.44 8.86
C PHE A 242 -10.73 -103.51 7.87
N ALA A 243 -10.97 -103.16 6.61
CA ALA A 243 -11.36 -104.10 5.57
C ALA A 243 -10.29 -105.18 5.33
N PHE A 244 -9.00 -104.85 5.52
CA PHE A 244 -7.89 -105.80 5.41
C PHE A 244 -7.83 -106.78 6.59
N PHE A 245 -7.94 -106.30 7.84
CA PHE A 245 -7.83 -107.16 9.03
C PHE A 245 -9.11 -107.95 9.36
N PHE A 246 -10.28 -107.42 9.04
CA PHE A 246 -11.59 -108.02 9.34
C PHE A 246 -12.32 -108.48 8.07
N TYR A 247 -11.57 -108.97 7.08
CA TYR A 247 -12.14 -109.42 5.83
C TYR A 247 -13.11 -110.60 6.05
N PRO A 248 -14.40 -110.50 5.65
CA PRO A 248 -15.37 -111.56 5.86
C PRO A 248 -14.98 -112.83 5.11
N THR A 249 -15.00 -113.98 5.78
CA THR A 249 -14.65 -115.28 5.17
C THR A 249 -15.56 -115.63 3.99
N GLN A 250 -16.82 -115.18 3.98
CA GLN A 250 -17.78 -115.39 2.88
C GLN A 250 -17.42 -114.59 1.62
N TRP A 251 -16.48 -113.65 1.72
CA TRP A 251 -16.01 -112.86 0.59
C TRP A 251 -14.69 -113.38 0.01
N ASN A 252 -14.14 -114.48 0.54
CA ASN A 252 -12.86 -115.03 0.09
C ASN A 252 -12.84 -115.26 -1.44
N PRO A 253 -11.88 -114.67 -2.18
CA PRO A 253 -11.80 -114.80 -3.63
C PRO A 253 -11.48 -116.22 -4.13
N GLU A 254 -10.99 -117.11 -3.26
CA GLU A 254 -10.62 -118.49 -3.63
C GLU A 254 -11.80 -119.37 -4.05
N GLU A 255 -13.03 -119.05 -3.61
CA GLU A 255 -14.23 -119.87 -3.84
C GLU A 255 -15.17 -119.36 -4.96
N TYR A 256 -14.78 -118.33 -5.74
CA TYR A 256 -15.52 -117.73 -6.88
C TYR A 256 -17.06 -117.79 -6.78
N THR A 257 -17.62 -117.46 -5.61
CA THR A 257 -19.06 -117.51 -5.36
C THR A 257 -19.70 -116.14 -5.65
N ILE A 258 -21.00 -116.11 -5.97
CA ILE A 258 -21.73 -114.85 -6.22
C ILE A 258 -21.57 -113.85 -5.06
N GLN A 259 -21.42 -114.34 -3.82
CA GLN A 259 -21.22 -113.52 -2.62
C GLN A 259 -19.82 -112.87 -2.56
N SER A 260 -18.75 -113.56 -2.99
CA SER A 260 -17.40 -113.01 -2.99
C SER A 260 -17.19 -111.94 -4.06
N VAL A 261 -17.83 -112.10 -5.22
CA VAL A 261 -17.86 -111.08 -6.28
C VAL A 261 -18.59 -109.82 -5.81
N LYS A 262 -19.76 -109.97 -5.16
CA LYS A 262 -20.51 -108.81 -4.60
C LYS A 262 -19.72 -108.07 -3.53
N GLY A 263 -19.08 -108.77 -2.60
CA GLY A 263 -18.27 -108.18 -1.53
C GLY A 263 -17.08 -107.37 -2.07
N THR A 264 -16.33 -107.96 -3.00
CA THR A 264 -15.17 -107.30 -3.64
C THR A 264 -15.59 -106.06 -4.44
N LEU A 265 -16.70 -106.15 -5.18
CA LEU A 265 -17.23 -105.01 -5.94
C LEU A 265 -17.67 -103.86 -5.01
N LEU A 266 -18.39 -104.16 -3.92
CA LEU A 266 -18.84 -103.16 -2.95
C LEU A 266 -17.66 -102.48 -2.24
N LEU A 267 -16.61 -103.24 -1.86
CA LEU A 267 -15.39 -102.68 -1.29
C LEU A 267 -14.68 -101.77 -2.30
N GLY A 268 -14.56 -102.19 -3.56
CA GLY A 268 -13.97 -101.39 -4.63
C GLY A 268 -14.71 -100.07 -4.85
N ILE A 269 -16.04 -100.09 -4.86
CA ILE A 269 -16.88 -98.89 -4.96
C ILE A 269 -16.66 -97.98 -3.75
N ALA A 270 -16.70 -98.53 -2.52
CA ALA A 270 -16.52 -97.76 -1.29
C ALA A 270 -15.15 -97.06 -1.25
N ILE A 271 -14.07 -97.78 -1.53
CA ILE A 271 -12.70 -97.23 -1.59
C ILE A 271 -12.62 -96.14 -2.67
N SER A 272 -13.19 -96.38 -3.86
CA SER A 272 -13.22 -95.39 -4.94
C SER A 272 -13.98 -94.13 -4.55
N THR A 273 -15.10 -94.25 -3.84
CA THR A 273 -15.87 -93.11 -3.31
C THR A 273 -15.05 -92.30 -2.31
N PHE A 274 -14.36 -92.96 -1.37
CA PHE A 274 -13.49 -92.27 -0.41
C PHE A 274 -12.34 -91.51 -1.08
N ILE A 275 -11.67 -92.16 -2.05
CA ILE A 275 -10.60 -91.53 -2.84
C ILE A 275 -11.14 -90.33 -3.62
N TYR A 276 -12.34 -90.44 -4.20
CA TYR A 276 -12.99 -89.34 -4.92
C TYR A 276 -13.32 -88.16 -4.01
N LEU A 277 -13.89 -88.41 -2.82
CA LEU A 277 -14.16 -87.38 -1.81
C LEU A 277 -12.89 -86.69 -1.31
N LEU A 278 -11.82 -87.46 -1.10
CA LEU A 278 -10.51 -86.93 -0.74
C LEU A 278 -9.97 -86.01 -1.85
N ARG A 279 -10.05 -86.45 -3.12
CA ARG A 279 -9.63 -85.66 -4.29
C ARG A 279 -10.39 -84.34 -4.38
N ILE A 280 -11.71 -84.35 -4.22
CA ILE A 280 -12.54 -83.14 -4.22
C ILE A 280 -12.11 -82.20 -3.08
N SER A 281 -11.94 -82.73 -1.87
CA SER A 281 -11.58 -81.92 -0.69
C SER A 281 -10.21 -81.25 -0.84
N ILE A 282 -9.24 -81.96 -1.43
CA ILE A 282 -7.93 -81.41 -1.79
C ILE A 282 -8.08 -80.32 -2.86
N LYS A 283 -8.89 -80.53 -3.90
CA LYS A 283 -9.12 -79.54 -4.96
C LYS A 283 -9.74 -78.25 -4.41
N ILE A 284 -10.74 -78.36 -3.51
CA ILE A 284 -11.37 -77.21 -2.85
C ILE A 284 -10.35 -76.49 -1.94
N THR A 285 -9.53 -77.24 -1.19
CA THR A 285 -8.47 -76.68 -0.35
C THR A 285 -7.50 -75.83 -1.16
N LEU A 286 -6.96 -76.40 -2.25
CA LEU A 286 -6.03 -75.70 -3.15
C LEU A 286 -6.69 -74.48 -3.79
N SER A 287 -7.95 -74.58 -4.22
CA SER A 287 -8.68 -73.43 -4.77
C SER A 287 -8.82 -72.28 -3.79
N ASN A 288 -9.10 -72.54 -2.51
CA ASN A 288 -9.18 -71.47 -1.50
C ASN A 288 -7.81 -70.87 -1.21
N TYR A 289 -6.73 -71.66 -1.22
CA TYR A 289 -5.39 -71.10 -1.06
C TYR A 289 -4.97 -70.25 -2.27
N HIS A 290 -5.30 -70.66 -3.50
CA HIS A 290 -5.07 -69.82 -4.69
C HIS A 290 -5.81 -68.49 -4.59
N LEU A 291 -7.09 -68.49 -4.21
CA LEU A 291 -7.86 -67.26 -4.03
C LEU A 291 -7.31 -66.37 -2.91
N SER A 292 -6.76 -66.98 -1.84
CA SER A 292 -6.08 -66.23 -0.77
C SER A 292 -4.77 -65.58 -1.25
N VAL A 293 -3.99 -66.27 -2.09
CA VAL A 293 -2.76 -65.73 -2.67
C VAL A 293 -3.07 -64.61 -3.66
N ASP A 294 -4.05 -64.79 -4.55
CA ASP A 294 -4.51 -63.74 -5.48
C ASP A 294 -4.99 -62.48 -4.72
N ALA A 295 -5.80 -62.65 -3.67
CA ALA A 295 -6.22 -61.54 -2.82
C ALA A 295 -5.02 -60.83 -2.16
N LYS A 296 -4.01 -61.58 -1.70
CA LYS A 296 -2.79 -61.02 -1.13
C LYS A 296 -1.98 -60.23 -2.16
N GLU A 297 -1.82 -60.75 -3.37
CA GLU A 297 -1.11 -60.10 -4.46
C GLU A 297 -1.79 -58.77 -4.84
N ARG A 298 -3.12 -58.74 -4.91
CA ARG A 298 -3.90 -57.51 -5.18
C ARG A 298 -3.81 -56.50 -4.04
N PHE A 299 -3.76 -56.95 -2.79
CA PHE A 299 -3.49 -56.07 -1.65
C PHE A 299 -2.10 -55.41 -1.76
N GLN A 300 -1.07 -56.20 -2.05
CA GLN A 300 0.29 -55.69 -2.23
C GLN A 300 0.40 -54.76 -3.44
N LEU A 301 -0.26 -55.09 -4.55
CA LEU A 301 -0.34 -54.28 -5.75
C LEU A 301 -1.03 -52.93 -5.46
N SER A 302 -2.05 -52.91 -4.62
CA SER A 302 -2.72 -51.67 -4.19
C SER A 302 -1.77 -50.74 -3.45
N HIS A 303 -0.95 -51.30 -2.55
CA HIS A 303 0.07 -50.53 -1.82
C HIS A 303 1.20 -50.05 -2.72
N PHE A 304 1.66 -50.89 -3.65
CA PHE A 304 2.66 -50.54 -4.65
C PHE A 304 2.17 -49.42 -5.58
N PHE A 305 0.91 -49.49 -6.01
CA PHE A 305 0.26 -48.42 -6.75
C PHE A 305 0.25 -47.10 -5.97
N LEU A 306 -0.14 -47.14 -4.70
CA LEU A 306 -0.16 -45.95 -3.84
C LEU A 306 1.23 -45.35 -3.61
N SER A 307 2.27 -46.16 -3.48
CA SER A 307 3.64 -45.65 -3.38
C SER A 307 4.11 -45.01 -4.68
N MET A 308 3.83 -45.62 -5.83
CA MET A 308 4.22 -45.06 -7.13
C MET A 308 3.41 -43.82 -7.53
N ALA A 309 2.11 -43.80 -7.19
CA ALA A 309 1.25 -42.64 -7.41
C ALA A 309 1.76 -41.41 -6.63
N LYS A 310 2.20 -41.62 -5.39
CA LYS A 310 2.83 -40.59 -4.55
C LYS A 310 4.14 -40.07 -5.15
N GLU A 311 4.92 -40.92 -5.79
CA GLU A 311 6.20 -40.53 -6.42
C GLU A 311 6.00 -39.91 -7.82
N GLY A 312 4.76 -39.87 -8.34
CA GLY A 312 4.44 -39.30 -9.66
C GLY A 312 4.94 -40.12 -10.85
N VAL A 313 5.35 -41.37 -10.62
CA VAL A 313 6.08 -42.21 -11.60
C VAL A 313 5.16 -42.89 -12.61
N LEU A 314 3.85 -42.96 -12.36
CA LEU A 314 2.92 -43.73 -13.19
C LEU A 314 2.30 -42.92 -14.34
N GLU A 315 2.62 -43.33 -15.58
CA GLU A 315 1.91 -42.94 -16.80
C GLU A 315 0.44 -43.42 -16.78
N LYS A 316 -0.42 -42.79 -17.58
CA LYS A 316 -1.87 -43.00 -17.54
C LYS A 316 -2.25 -44.43 -17.94
N GLU A 317 -1.49 -45.00 -18.86
CA GLU A 317 -1.61 -46.35 -19.38
C GLU A 317 -1.31 -47.38 -18.29
N ASP A 318 -0.22 -47.19 -17.54
CA ASP A 318 0.18 -48.04 -16.41
C ASP A 318 -0.84 -47.98 -15.27
N ARG A 319 -1.41 -46.80 -14.99
CA ARG A 319 -2.48 -46.66 -14.00
C ARG A 319 -3.70 -47.50 -14.37
N ASN A 320 -4.12 -47.45 -15.64
CA ASN A 320 -5.26 -48.23 -16.09
C ASN A 320 -5.01 -49.73 -16.01
N LEU A 321 -3.79 -50.17 -16.34
CA LEU A 321 -3.40 -51.59 -16.24
C LEU A 321 -3.43 -52.10 -14.79
N VAL A 322 -2.90 -51.31 -13.84
CA VAL A 322 -2.95 -51.66 -12.42
C VAL A 322 -4.38 -51.69 -11.89
N LEU A 323 -5.22 -50.71 -12.26
CA LEU A 323 -6.63 -50.70 -11.89
C LEU A 323 -7.37 -51.93 -12.45
N GLN A 324 -7.12 -52.32 -13.70
CA GLN A 324 -7.70 -53.52 -14.29
C GLN A 324 -7.27 -54.79 -13.53
N SER A 325 -6.00 -54.89 -13.14
CA SER A 325 -5.50 -56.01 -12.33
C SER A 325 -6.15 -56.06 -10.93
N LEU A 326 -6.34 -54.90 -10.29
CA LEU A 326 -6.98 -54.80 -8.97
C LEU A 326 -8.47 -55.15 -8.98
N PHE A 327 -9.20 -54.76 -10.03
CA PHE A 327 -10.64 -54.93 -10.12
C PHE A 327 -11.08 -56.12 -10.98
N GLY A 328 -10.18 -56.76 -11.73
CA GLY A 328 -10.47 -57.90 -12.59
C GLY A 328 -11.04 -59.10 -11.81
N ARG A 329 -11.74 -60.00 -12.49
CA ARG A 329 -12.28 -61.22 -11.84
C ARG A 329 -11.14 -62.14 -11.40
N ALA A 330 -11.26 -62.76 -10.23
CA ALA A 330 -10.33 -63.82 -9.81
C ALA A 330 -10.70 -65.14 -10.50
N GLU A 331 -9.76 -65.71 -11.26
CA GLU A 331 -9.93 -67.05 -11.81
C GLU A 331 -9.66 -68.08 -10.72
N SER A 332 -10.62 -68.98 -10.50
CA SER A 332 -10.41 -70.14 -9.64
C SER A 332 -10.27 -71.39 -10.52
N GLY A 333 -9.40 -72.32 -10.14
CA GLY A 333 -9.25 -73.62 -10.82
C GLY A 333 -10.50 -74.53 -10.76
N LEU A 334 -11.58 -74.05 -10.14
CA LEU A 334 -12.90 -74.68 -10.13
C LEU A 334 -13.88 -74.06 -11.15
N LEU A 335 -13.59 -72.86 -11.66
CA LEU A 335 -14.44 -72.09 -12.59
C LEU A 335 -13.85 -72.00 -14.01
N GLN A 336 -12.86 -72.84 -14.36
CA GLN A 336 -12.33 -72.90 -15.72
C GLN A 336 -13.46 -73.24 -16.71
N GLY A 337 -13.85 -72.25 -17.52
CA GLY A 337 -14.84 -72.38 -18.59
C GLY A 337 -16.12 -71.55 -18.42
N ASP A 338 -16.34 -70.89 -17.28
CA ASP A 338 -17.55 -70.08 -17.08
C ASP A 338 -17.29 -68.61 -17.50
N SER A 339 -17.46 -68.35 -18.79
CA SER A 339 -17.35 -67.04 -19.47
C SER A 339 -18.44 -66.06 -19.01
N GLY A 340 -18.43 -65.72 -17.72
CA GLY A 340 -19.19 -64.59 -17.18
C GLY A 340 -18.58 -63.27 -17.66
N PRO A 341 -19.36 -62.17 -17.73
CA PRO A 341 -18.94 -60.91 -18.31
C PRO A 341 -17.66 -60.39 -17.62
N THR A 342 -16.61 -60.21 -18.41
CA THR A 342 -15.42 -59.47 -18.03
C THR A 342 -15.79 -57.99 -17.85
N LEU A 343 -15.18 -57.31 -16.87
CA LEU A 343 -15.36 -55.88 -16.70
C LEU A 343 -15.10 -55.17 -18.04
N PRO A 344 -16.01 -54.29 -18.52
CA PRO A 344 -15.78 -53.58 -19.75
C PRO A 344 -14.47 -52.80 -19.64
N VAL A 345 -13.61 -53.00 -20.63
CA VAL A 345 -12.24 -52.47 -20.75
C VAL A 345 -12.21 -50.93 -20.69
N ASP A 346 -13.36 -50.27 -20.81
CA ASP A 346 -13.50 -48.82 -20.82
C ASP A 346 -14.10 -48.26 -19.52
N LEU A 347 -13.24 -47.69 -18.67
CA LEU A 347 -13.63 -46.93 -17.47
C LEU A 347 -14.57 -45.74 -17.78
N SER A 348 -14.70 -45.30 -19.04
CA SER A 348 -15.64 -44.25 -19.45
C SER A 348 -17.10 -44.66 -19.17
N SER A 349 -17.40 -45.95 -19.28
CA SER A 349 -18.73 -46.52 -19.01
C SER A 349 -19.09 -46.54 -17.52
N LEU A 350 -18.11 -46.56 -16.62
CA LEU A 350 -18.32 -46.46 -15.17
C LEU A 350 -18.63 -45.02 -14.75
N LYS A 351 -18.04 -44.04 -15.47
CA LYS A 351 -18.25 -42.61 -15.23
C LYS A 351 -19.68 -42.16 -15.57
N SER A 352 -20.32 -42.79 -16.56
CA SER A 352 -21.73 -42.52 -16.90
C SER A 352 -22.72 -43.15 -15.91
N LEU A 353 -22.32 -44.20 -15.18
CA LEU A 353 -23.11 -44.85 -14.14
C LEU A 353 -23.06 -44.13 -12.79
N LEU A 354 -21.92 -43.51 -12.46
CA LEU A 354 -21.72 -42.75 -11.21
C LEU A 354 -22.14 -41.27 -11.33
N GLY A 355 -22.53 -40.81 -12.52
CA GLY A 355 -22.92 -39.42 -12.81
C GLY A 355 -24.43 -39.18 -12.91
N LYS A 356 -25.27 -40.01 -12.27
CA LYS A 356 -26.71 -39.77 -12.15
C LYS A 356 -27.10 -39.27 -10.77
#